data_AF-A0A843I1Z4-F1
#
_entry.id   AF-A0A843I1Z4-F1
#
_cell.length_a   1.000
_cell.length_b   1.000
_cell.length_c   1.000
_cell.angle_alpha   90.00
_cell.angle_beta   90.00
_cell.angle_gamma   90.00
#
_symmetry.space_group_name_H-M   'P 1'
#
loop_
_entity.id
_entity.type
_entity.pdbx_description
1 polymer ?
#
loop_
_entity_poly.entity_id
_entity_poly.type
_entity_poly.pdbx_seq_one_letter_code
_entity_poly.pdbx_strand_id
1 'polypeptide(L)'
;MKIAYVHGVTQRRIRYTLLYSDGKPLREILRDSEAAAEKIAEMWGGALCRSGRPPDIGVVLIDWMGASLLADLAMCFPLSRPSTYVPDEALDAKFDRMSLCLEPIAPPGEPDEYIKRKISNIKELGKISLRRNISIIKYKGLYFFIKIHAKGDALGGLEVQLGRYKCREFDPLQGLASARRLLTRRGT
;
A
#
# COMPACT_ATOMS: atom_id res chain seq x y z
N MET A 1 -6.66 -10.80 -16.00
CA MET A 1 -5.55 -10.19 -15.22
C MET A 1 -4.67 -11.31 -14.69
N LYS A 2 -3.36 -11.28 -14.94
CA LYS A 2 -2.40 -12.23 -14.35
C LYS A 2 -1.72 -11.58 -13.14
N ILE A 3 -1.58 -12.32 -12.04
CA ILE A 3 -0.97 -11.83 -10.80
C ILE A 3 0.43 -12.43 -10.69
N ALA A 4 1.45 -11.58 -10.52
CA ALA A 4 2.83 -12.01 -10.34
C ALA A 4 3.42 -11.41 -9.05
N TYR A 5 4.15 -12.22 -8.29
CA TYR A 5 4.87 -11.78 -7.10
C TYR A 5 6.30 -11.40 -7.49
N VAL A 6 6.77 -10.21 -7.11
CA VAL A 6 8.13 -9.76 -7.43
C VAL A 6 8.92 -9.62 -6.14
N HIS A 7 9.99 -10.40 -6.04
CA HIS A 7 10.91 -10.38 -4.90
C HIS A 7 11.94 -9.25 -5.04
N GLY A 8 11.89 -8.27 -4.14
CA GLY A 8 12.97 -7.34 -3.82
C GLY A 8 13.30 -7.50 -2.33
N VAL A 9 14.58 -7.45 -1.97
CA VAL A 9 15.18 -8.18 -0.83
C VAL A 9 14.74 -7.76 0.59
N THR A 10 13.90 -6.75 0.79
CA THR A 10 13.42 -6.41 2.17
C THR A 10 11.93 -6.11 2.28
N GLN A 11 11.25 -5.76 1.18
CA GLN A 11 9.82 -5.44 1.17
C GLN A 11 9.16 -6.09 -0.04
N ARG A 12 8.17 -6.94 0.23
CA ARG A 12 7.41 -7.62 -0.82
C ARG A 12 6.42 -6.62 -1.44
N ARG A 13 6.42 -6.54 -2.77
CA ARG A 13 5.39 -5.87 -3.57
C ARG A 13 4.68 -6.88 -4.45
N ILE A 14 3.44 -6.61 -4.81
CA ILE A 14 2.67 -7.45 -5.74
C ILE A 14 2.53 -6.70 -7.06
N ARG A 15 2.80 -7.40 -8.16
CA ARG A 15 2.65 -6.87 -9.52
C ARG A 15 1.40 -7.48 -10.15
N TYR A 16 0.46 -6.61 -10.50
CA TYR A 16 -0.72 -6.96 -11.29
C TYR A 16 -0.45 -6.62 -12.74
N THR A 17 -0.47 -7.64 -13.61
CA THR A 17 -0.20 -7.45 -15.03
C THR A 17 -1.47 -7.70 -15.84
N LEU A 18 -1.84 -6.69 -16.62
CA LEU A 18 -2.90 -6.73 -17.62
C LEU A 18 -2.22 -6.90 -18.98
N LEU A 19 -2.66 -7.90 -19.75
CA LEU A 19 -2.14 -8.20 -21.08
C LEU A 19 -3.16 -7.74 -22.11
N TYR A 20 -2.69 -7.15 -23.21
CA TYR A 20 -3.49 -6.66 -24.33
C TYR A 20 -3.11 -7.43 -25.58
N SER A 21 -4.09 -7.97 -26.30
CA SER A 21 -3.84 -8.83 -27.47
C SER A 21 -3.17 -8.08 -28.63
N ASP A 22 -3.59 -6.84 -28.93
CA ASP A 22 -3.12 -6.07 -30.10
C ASP A 22 -2.28 -4.84 -29.74
N GLY A 23 -1.79 -4.78 -28.50
CA GLY A 23 -1.14 -3.59 -27.94
C GLY A 23 -2.12 -2.42 -27.77
N LYS A 24 -1.88 -1.59 -26.76
CA LYS A 24 -2.76 -0.46 -26.43
C LYS A 24 -1.95 0.84 -26.33
N PRO A 25 -2.43 1.96 -26.89
CA PRO A 25 -1.76 3.26 -26.74
C PRO A 25 -1.61 3.66 -25.27
N LEU A 26 -0.50 4.30 -24.92
CA LEU A 26 -0.24 4.73 -23.54
C LEU A 26 -1.37 5.61 -22.98
N ARG A 27 -1.94 6.51 -23.79
CA ARG A 27 -3.10 7.33 -23.37
C ARG A 27 -4.28 6.50 -22.85
N GLU A 28 -4.56 5.36 -23.48
CA GLU A 28 -5.66 4.49 -23.06
C GLU A 28 -5.25 3.59 -21.90
N ILE A 29 -3.98 3.18 -21.84
CA ILE A 29 -3.43 2.47 -20.67
C ILE A 29 -3.54 3.33 -19.41
N LEU A 30 -3.20 4.62 -19.51
CA LEU A 30 -3.33 5.59 -18.42
C LEU A 30 -4.80 5.69 -17.98
N ARG A 31 -5.74 5.79 -18.91
CA ARG A 31 -7.18 5.82 -18.60
C ARG A 31 -7.66 4.51 -17.94
N ASP A 32 -7.22 3.36 -18.44
CA ASP A 32 -7.60 2.05 -17.88
C ASP A 32 -6.98 1.78 -16.51
N SER A 33 -5.84 2.42 -16.21
CA SER A 33 -5.08 2.18 -14.98
C SER A 33 -5.88 2.50 -13.73
N GLU A 34 -6.76 3.50 -13.78
CA GLU A 34 -7.64 3.87 -12.67
C GLU A 34 -8.67 2.79 -12.38
N ALA A 35 -9.35 2.29 -13.41
CA ALA A 35 -10.34 1.22 -13.27
C ALA A 35 -9.69 -0.08 -12.76
N ALA A 36 -8.48 -0.39 -13.26
CA ALA A 36 -7.71 -1.51 -12.76
C ALA A 36 -7.28 -1.33 -11.29
N ALA A 37 -6.94 -0.10 -10.90
CA ALA A 37 -6.55 0.22 -9.54
C ALA A 37 -7.71 0.14 -8.55
N GLU A 38 -8.90 0.57 -8.92
CA GLU A 38 -10.11 0.41 -8.09
C GLU A 38 -10.41 -1.07 -7.86
N LYS A 39 -10.36 -1.89 -8.92
CA LYS A 39 -10.52 -3.34 -8.78
C LYS A 39 -9.47 -3.97 -7.87
N ILE A 40 -8.22 -3.49 -7.92
CA ILE A 40 -7.17 -3.94 -6.99
C ILE A 40 -7.53 -3.52 -5.55
N ALA A 41 -7.96 -2.27 -5.32
CA ALA A 41 -8.37 -1.82 -3.99
C ALA A 41 -9.50 -2.69 -3.41
N GLU A 42 -10.52 -2.99 -4.20
CA GLU A 42 -11.62 -3.90 -3.84
C GLU A 42 -11.12 -5.31 -3.48
N MET A 43 -10.20 -5.89 -4.27
CA MET A 43 -9.60 -7.21 -3.97
C MET A 43 -8.85 -7.24 -2.63
N TRP A 44 -8.34 -6.09 -2.20
CA TRP A 44 -7.71 -5.95 -0.89
C TRP A 44 -8.69 -5.68 0.24
N GLY A 45 -9.96 -5.40 -0.04
CA GLY A 45 -10.95 -4.97 0.95
C GLY A 45 -10.69 -3.54 1.41
N GLY A 46 -10.25 -2.68 0.49
CA GLY A 46 -9.90 -1.29 0.77
C GLY A 46 -10.48 -0.30 -0.23
N ALA A 47 -10.20 0.98 0.00
CA ALA A 47 -10.58 2.08 -0.87
C ALA A 47 -9.35 2.74 -1.49
N LEU A 48 -9.42 3.16 -2.75
CA LEU A 48 -8.34 3.87 -3.44
C LEU A 48 -8.41 5.39 -3.16
N CYS A 49 -7.34 5.93 -2.61
CA CYS A 49 -7.10 7.36 -2.48
C CYS A 49 -6.26 7.84 -3.64
N ARG A 50 -6.94 8.39 -4.65
CA ARG A 50 -6.36 8.82 -5.91
C ARG A 50 -5.33 9.95 -5.72
N SER A 51 -4.22 9.87 -6.45
CA SER A 51 -3.25 10.96 -6.57
C SER A 51 -3.54 11.89 -7.75
N GLY A 52 -4.23 11.39 -8.78
CA GLY A 52 -4.53 12.12 -10.02
C GLY A 52 -3.32 12.40 -10.92
N ARG A 53 -2.15 11.79 -10.65
CA ARG A 53 -0.90 12.07 -11.37
C ARG A 53 -0.12 10.80 -11.70
N PRO A 54 -0.27 10.23 -12.90
CA PRO A 54 0.55 9.10 -13.34
C PRO A 54 2.06 9.40 -13.23
N PRO A 55 2.91 8.40 -12.91
CA PRO A 55 2.62 6.99 -12.71
C PRO A 55 2.03 6.67 -11.33
N ASP A 56 1.88 7.65 -10.45
CA ASP A 56 1.18 7.47 -9.19
C ASP A 56 -0.31 7.31 -9.48
N ILE A 57 -0.90 6.21 -9.02
CA ILE A 57 -2.35 6.03 -9.12
C ILE A 57 -3.00 6.46 -7.82
N GLY A 58 -2.42 6.05 -6.70
CA GLY A 58 -2.89 6.45 -5.38
C GLY A 58 -2.41 5.52 -4.27
N VAL A 59 -3.01 5.69 -3.09
CA VAL A 59 -2.79 4.83 -1.93
C VAL A 59 -4.07 4.07 -1.62
N VAL A 60 -3.98 2.76 -1.50
CA VAL A 60 -5.06 1.90 -1.05
C VAL A 60 -5.11 1.91 0.48
N LEU A 61 -6.25 2.31 1.04
CA LEU A 61 -6.60 2.17 2.45
C LEU A 61 -7.31 0.84 2.66
N ILE A 62 -6.57 -0.16 3.11
CA ILE A 62 -7.08 -1.52 3.35
C ILE A 62 -7.72 -1.58 4.72
N ASP A 63 -8.98 -2.01 4.81
CA ASP A 63 -9.61 -2.26 6.10
C ASP A 63 -9.01 -3.49 6.76
N TRP A 64 -8.54 -3.31 7.98
CA TRP A 64 -8.02 -4.38 8.80
C TRP A 64 -8.41 -4.17 10.26
N MET A 65 -9.29 -5.02 10.76
CA MET A 65 -9.87 -4.93 12.11
C MET A 65 -10.59 -3.61 12.39
N GLY A 66 -11.09 -2.93 11.34
CA GLY A 66 -11.69 -1.60 11.39
C GLY A 66 -10.68 -0.44 11.32
N ALA A 67 -9.38 -0.74 11.32
CA ALA A 67 -8.29 0.23 11.17
C ALA A 67 -7.73 0.20 9.73
N SER A 68 -6.73 1.04 9.44
CA SER A 68 -6.21 1.17 8.07
C SER A 68 -4.79 0.64 7.92
N LEU A 69 -4.59 -0.23 6.93
CA LEU A 69 -3.26 -0.54 6.38
C LEU A 69 -3.11 0.20 5.06
N LEU A 70 -1.95 0.83 4.86
CA LEU A 70 -1.71 1.62 3.66
C LEU A 70 -0.83 0.84 2.69
N ALA A 71 -1.21 0.82 1.42
CA ALA A 71 -0.35 0.40 0.33
C ALA A 71 -0.35 1.44 -0.78
N ASP A 72 0.83 1.81 -1.22
CA ASP A 72 1.01 2.53 -2.46
C ASP A 72 0.62 1.65 -3.65
N LEU A 73 -0.07 2.24 -4.62
CA LEU A 73 -0.42 1.63 -5.89
C LEU A 73 0.03 2.55 -7.02
N ALA A 74 1.04 2.11 -7.75
CA ALA A 74 1.63 2.88 -8.84
C ALA A 74 1.81 2.02 -10.09
N MET A 75 1.84 2.68 -11.24
CA MET A 75 2.28 2.06 -12.47
C MET A 75 3.77 1.70 -12.36
N CYS A 76 4.10 0.47 -12.74
CA CYS A 76 5.47 0.00 -12.82
C CYS A 76 5.87 -0.50 -14.21
N PHE A 77 4.92 -0.50 -15.15
CA PHE A 77 5.14 -0.60 -16.59
C PHE A 77 3.89 -0.08 -17.32
N PRO A 78 4.03 0.68 -18.42
CA PRO A 78 5.29 1.12 -19.03
C PRO A 78 5.95 2.32 -18.34
N LEU A 79 5.20 3.06 -17.53
CA LEU A 79 5.74 4.16 -16.73
C LEU A 79 6.10 3.65 -15.35
N SER A 80 7.20 4.17 -14.80
CA SER A 80 7.62 3.88 -13.44
C SER A 80 8.25 5.12 -12.80
N ARG A 81 8.19 5.21 -11.47
CA ARG A 81 8.84 6.28 -10.72
C ARG A 81 10.35 6.34 -10.97
N PRO A 82 10.97 7.53 -10.96
CA PRO A 82 10.38 8.83 -10.63
C PRO A 82 9.78 9.57 -11.84
N SER A 83 9.54 8.90 -12.98
CA SER A 83 9.10 9.57 -14.20
C SER A 83 7.80 10.33 -13.95
N THR A 84 7.85 11.65 -13.88
CA THR A 84 6.68 12.54 -13.70
C THR A 84 6.26 13.20 -15.00
N TYR A 85 7.09 13.05 -16.05
CA TYR A 85 6.83 13.56 -17.39
C TYR A 85 6.67 12.40 -18.37
N VAL A 86 5.66 12.51 -19.22
CA VAL A 86 5.41 11.62 -20.36
C VAL A 86 5.41 12.53 -21.59
N PRO A 87 6.40 12.42 -22.50
CA PRO A 87 6.39 13.17 -23.75
C PRO A 87 5.11 12.88 -24.54
N ASP A 88 4.56 13.87 -25.23
CA ASP A 88 3.33 13.71 -26.01
C ASP A 88 3.52 12.64 -27.10
N GLU A 89 4.72 12.52 -27.66
CA GLU A 89 5.10 11.51 -28.64
C GLU A 89 5.01 10.08 -28.08
N ALA A 90 5.14 9.92 -26.76
CA ALA A 90 5.02 8.62 -26.10
C ALA A 90 3.56 8.21 -25.85
N LEU A 91 2.60 9.13 -25.96
CA LEU A 91 1.17 8.84 -25.68
C LEU A 91 0.55 7.86 -26.68
N ASP A 92 1.07 7.85 -27.91
CA ASP A 92 0.60 6.98 -28.99
C ASP A 92 1.43 5.69 -29.14
N ALA A 93 2.53 5.58 -28.37
CA ALA A 93 3.29 4.34 -28.28
C ALA A 93 2.40 3.21 -27.76
N LYS A 94 2.43 2.07 -28.44
CA LYS A 94 1.62 0.89 -28.10
C LYS A 94 2.40 -0.04 -27.19
N PHE A 95 1.71 -0.54 -26.16
CA PHE A 95 2.26 -1.54 -25.24
C PHE A 95 1.35 -2.76 -25.17
N ASP A 96 1.96 -3.94 -25.18
CA ASP A 96 1.29 -5.25 -25.07
C ASP A 96 0.78 -5.53 -23.65
N ARG A 97 1.20 -4.74 -22.66
CA ARG A 97 0.83 -4.92 -21.26
C ARG A 97 0.91 -3.64 -20.45
N MET A 98 0.19 -3.65 -19.34
CA MET A 98 0.31 -2.70 -18.24
C MET A 98 0.64 -3.46 -16.96
N SER A 99 1.47 -2.89 -16.09
CA SER A 99 1.67 -3.42 -14.74
C SER A 99 1.45 -2.36 -13.66
N LEU A 100 0.62 -2.72 -12.68
CA LEU A 100 0.43 -1.95 -11.45
C LEU A 100 1.13 -2.68 -10.30
N CYS A 101 1.86 -1.94 -9.49
CA CYS A 101 2.61 -2.45 -8.36
C CYS A 101 1.99 -1.94 -7.07
N LEU A 102 1.56 -2.88 -6.22
CA LEU A 102 1.07 -2.62 -4.87
C LEU A 102 2.20 -2.86 -3.86
N GLU A 103 2.58 -1.85 -3.12
CA GLU A 103 3.65 -1.90 -2.12
C GLU A 103 3.16 -1.33 -0.79
N PRO A 104 3.21 -2.08 0.32
CA PRO A 104 2.84 -1.54 1.63
C PRO A 104 3.64 -0.28 1.95
N ILE A 105 3.05 0.69 2.63
CA ILE A 105 3.77 1.90 3.06
C ILE A 105 3.60 2.12 4.56
N ALA A 106 4.55 2.79 5.18
CA ALA A 106 4.37 3.24 6.55
C ALA A 106 3.33 4.38 6.57
N PRO A 107 2.43 4.40 7.55
CA PRO A 107 1.42 5.44 7.67
C PRO A 107 2.08 6.83 7.82
N PRO A 108 1.78 7.79 6.93
CA PRO A 108 2.32 9.14 7.03
C PRO A 108 1.53 9.96 8.06
N GLY A 109 2.24 10.55 9.02
CA GLY A 109 1.65 11.41 10.05
C GLY A 109 0.83 10.66 11.10
N GLU A 110 -0.14 11.37 11.67
CA GLU A 110 -1.07 10.85 12.68
C GLU A 110 -2.39 10.35 12.05
N PRO A 111 -3.01 9.30 12.63
CA PRO A 111 -4.33 8.82 12.21
C PRO A 111 -5.43 9.85 12.42
N ASP A 112 -6.48 9.78 11.60
CA ASP A 112 -7.68 10.60 11.78
C ASP A 112 -8.51 10.13 12.98
N GLU A 113 -8.47 8.83 13.30
CA GLU A 113 -9.04 8.28 14.52
C GLU A 113 -8.30 7.02 14.99
N TYR A 114 -8.56 6.61 16.24
CA TYR A 114 -8.05 5.36 16.81
C TYR A 114 -9.20 4.42 17.15
N ILE A 115 -9.17 3.22 16.57
CA ILE A 115 -10.11 2.15 16.85
C ILE A 115 -9.64 1.37 18.06
N LYS A 116 -10.45 1.39 19.12
CA LYS A 116 -10.18 0.66 20.37
C LYS A 116 -10.59 -0.81 20.22
N ARG A 117 -9.71 -1.71 20.65
CA ARG A 117 -9.97 -3.15 20.74
C ARG A 117 -9.44 -3.67 22.06
N LYS A 118 -10.19 -4.56 22.69
CA LYS A 118 -9.69 -5.39 23.78
C LYS A 118 -9.20 -6.70 23.19
N ILE A 119 -7.98 -7.09 23.52
CA ILE A 119 -7.37 -8.35 23.11
C ILE A 119 -6.75 -9.02 24.33
N SER A 120 -6.69 -10.35 24.35
CA SER A 120 -6.11 -11.06 25.49
C SER A 120 -4.59 -10.94 25.47
N ASN A 121 -3.97 -10.90 24.29
CA ASN A 121 -2.54 -10.66 24.11
C ASN A 121 -2.21 -10.10 22.72
N ILE A 122 -1.01 -9.50 22.58
CA ILE A 122 -0.57 -8.83 21.35
C ILE A 122 -0.44 -9.77 20.14
N LYS A 123 -0.30 -11.09 20.35
CA LYS A 123 -0.18 -12.07 19.26
C LYS A 123 -1.48 -12.25 18.48
N GLU A 124 -2.63 -11.85 19.07
CA GLU A 124 -3.92 -11.87 18.37
C GLU A 124 -3.96 -10.95 17.15
N LEU A 125 -3.13 -9.89 17.12
CA LEU A 125 -3.00 -9.06 15.92
C LEU A 125 -1.93 -9.57 14.92
N GLY A 126 -1.47 -10.82 15.10
CA GLY A 126 -0.54 -11.53 14.21
C GLY A 126 0.93 -11.41 14.61
N LYS A 127 1.83 -11.75 13.68
CA LYS A 127 3.28 -11.64 13.89
C LYS A 127 3.69 -10.16 13.90
N ILE A 128 3.71 -9.59 15.09
CA ILE A 128 3.96 -8.16 15.32
C ILE A 128 5.38 -7.90 15.77
N SER A 129 6.00 -6.85 15.22
CA SER A 129 7.12 -6.16 15.84
C SER A 129 6.74 -4.72 16.12
N LEU A 130 6.80 -4.32 17.40
CA LEU A 130 6.56 -2.95 17.82
C LEU A 130 7.83 -2.11 17.67
N ARG A 131 7.73 -1.01 16.95
CA ARG A 131 8.81 -0.06 16.66
C ARG A 131 8.23 1.35 16.72
N ARG A 132 8.52 2.14 17.76
CA ARG A 132 8.16 3.58 17.83
C ARG A 132 6.68 3.86 17.51
N ASN A 133 5.75 3.31 18.29
CA ASN A 133 4.30 3.43 18.10
C ASN A 133 3.77 2.94 16.74
N ILE A 134 4.56 2.11 16.04
CA ILE A 134 4.18 1.43 14.81
C ILE A 134 4.33 -0.08 15.03
N SER A 135 3.32 -0.83 14.61
CA SER A 135 3.36 -2.28 14.51
C SER A 135 3.59 -2.68 13.05
N ILE A 136 4.47 -3.67 12.86
CA ILE A 136 4.63 -4.36 11.57
C ILE A 136 3.79 -5.63 11.62
N ILE A 137 2.82 -5.76 10.72
CA ILE A 137 1.90 -6.91 10.67
C ILE A 137 2.09 -7.68 9.36
N LYS A 138 1.91 -9.01 9.42
CA LYS A 138 1.88 -9.84 8.21
C LYS A 138 0.43 -10.06 7.76
N TYR A 139 0.04 -9.45 6.64
CA TYR A 139 -1.30 -9.58 6.05
C TYR A 139 -1.21 -10.01 4.59
N LYS A 140 -1.94 -11.07 4.21
CA LYS A 140 -1.93 -11.68 2.85
C LYS A 140 -0.51 -11.89 2.28
N GLY A 141 0.45 -12.25 3.14
CA GLY A 141 1.84 -12.54 2.73
C GLY A 141 2.78 -11.33 2.58
N LEU A 142 2.29 -10.12 2.83
CA LEU A 142 3.07 -8.86 2.85
C LEU A 142 3.23 -8.33 4.27
N TYR A 143 4.22 -7.45 4.48
CA TYR A 143 4.42 -6.74 5.74
C TYR A 143 3.85 -5.33 5.64
N PHE A 144 2.80 -5.07 6.41
CA PHE A 144 2.15 -3.76 6.53
C PHE A 144 2.54 -3.08 7.83
N PHE A 145 2.27 -1.78 7.91
CA PHE A 145 2.60 -0.94 9.03
C PHE A 145 1.34 -0.26 9.53
N ILE A 146 1.16 -0.21 10.85
CA ILE A 146 0.01 0.43 11.46
C ILE A 146 0.45 1.22 12.69
N LYS A 147 -0.09 2.44 12.87
CA LYS A 147 0.07 3.19 14.11
C LYS A 147 -0.70 2.48 15.22
N ILE A 148 -0.05 2.20 16.33
CA ILE A 148 -0.63 1.45 17.43
C ILE A 148 -0.21 2.03 18.78
N HIS A 149 -1.15 2.08 19.71
CA HIS A 149 -0.88 2.22 21.14
C HIS A 149 -1.44 0.99 21.86
N ALA A 150 -0.74 0.54 22.90
CA ALA A 150 -1.19 -0.60 23.71
C ALA A 150 -0.97 -0.27 25.19
N LYS A 151 -1.97 -0.56 26.02
CA LYS A 151 -1.89 -0.47 27.48
C LYS A 151 -2.51 -1.71 28.11
N GLY A 152 -2.07 -2.06 29.33
CA GLY A 152 -2.72 -3.10 30.12
C GLY A 152 -4.17 -2.72 30.44
N ASP A 153 -5.07 -3.70 30.38
CA ASP A 153 -6.43 -3.57 30.90
C ASP A 153 -6.45 -4.02 32.36
N ALA A 154 -7.12 -3.25 33.23
CA ALA A 154 -7.21 -3.53 34.67
C ALA A 154 -7.91 -4.86 34.99
N LEU A 155 -8.74 -5.36 34.07
CA LEU A 155 -9.44 -6.64 34.18
C LEU A 155 -8.66 -7.80 33.52
N GLY A 156 -7.42 -7.55 33.09
CA GLY A 156 -6.58 -8.50 32.37
C GLY A 156 -6.64 -8.33 30.85
N GLY A 157 -5.52 -8.61 30.17
CA GLY A 157 -5.34 -8.41 28.73
C GLY A 157 -4.80 -7.02 28.37
N LEU A 158 -5.04 -6.61 27.12
CA LEU A 158 -4.56 -5.35 26.56
C LEU A 158 -5.71 -4.58 25.89
N GLU A 159 -5.78 -3.28 26.16
CA GLU A 159 -6.49 -2.35 25.29
C GLU A 159 -5.50 -1.85 24.23
N VAL A 160 -5.81 -2.12 22.96
CA VAL A 160 -5.05 -1.60 21.83
C VAL A 160 -5.85 -0.55 21.08
N GLN A 161 -5.15 0.46 20.59
CA GLN A 161 -5.68 1.55 19.81
C GLN A 161 -5.00 1.53 18.44
N LEU A 162 -5.78 1.21 17.41
CA LEU A 162 -5.30 1.02 16.04
C LEU A 162 -5.64 2.25 15.18
N GLY A 163 -4.66 2.83 14.53
CA GLY A 163 -4.86 4.04 13.71
C GLY A 163 -5.69 3.76 12.46
N ARG A 164 -6.73 4.58 12.25
CA ARG A 164 -7.54 4.60 11.04
C ARG A 164 -7.37 5.93 10.32
N TYR A 165 -7.29 5.85 9.01
CA TYR A 165 -7.11 6.99 8.12
C TYR A 165 -8.34 7.17 7.25
N LYS A 166 -8.71 8.42 7.01
CA LYS A 166 -9.65 8.82 5.97
C LYS A 166 -8.91 9.04 4.67
N CYS A 167 -9.65 8.95 3.58
CA CYS A 167 -9.07 9.13 2.27
C CYS A 167 -8.64 10.60 2.06
N ARG A 168 -7.37 10.78 1.69
CA ARG A 168 -6.74 12.07 1.39
C ARG A 168 -5.57 11.86 0.44
N GLU A 169 -4.97 12.94 -0.03
CA GLU A 169 -3.68 12.86 -0.72
C GLU A 169 -2.61 12.40 0.28
N PHE A 170 -1.96 11.28 -0.04
CA PHE A 170 -0.87 10.72 0.73
C PHE A 170 0.42 10.88 -0.06
N ASP A 171 1.55 11.13 0.61
CA ASP A 171 2.88 11.04 -0.01
C ASP A 171 3.38 9.60 0.06
N PRO A 172 3.28 8.80 -1.03
CA PRO A 172 3.71 7.41 -1.03
C PRO A 172 5.24 7.30 -0.91
N LEU A 173 6.01 8.28 -1.39
CA LEU A 173 7.47 8.24 -1.33
C LEU A 173 7.96 8.40 0.11
N GLN A 174 7.36 9.31 0.87
CA GLN A 174 7.61 9.45 2.30
C GLN A 174 7.23 8.16 3.06
N GLY A 175 6.08 7.57 2.73
CA GLY A 175 5.60 6.32 3.31
C GLY A 175 6.55 5.14 3.02
N LEU A 176 7.03 5.01 1.79
CA LEU A 176 8.01 4.00 1.37
C LEU A 176 9.37 4.18 2.05
N ALA A 177 9.87 5.42 2.11
CA ALA A 177 11.12 5.74 2.81
C ALA A 177 11.04 5.36 4.29
N SER A 178 9.90 5.67 4.93
CA SER A 178 9.63 5.33 6.34
C SER A 178 9.51 3.82 6.54
N ALA A 179 8.82 3.10 5.66
CA ALA A 179 8.72 1.64 5.68
C ALA A 179 10.10 0.98 5.61
N ARG A 180 10.95 1.42 4.66
CA ARG A 180 12.33 0.93 4.52
C ARG A 180 13.13 1.16 5.80
N ARG A 181 13.05 2.35 6.40
CA ARG A 181 13.73 2.65 7.68
C ARG A 181 13.27 1.73 8.81
N LEU A 182 11.98 1.40 8.89
CA LEU A 182 11.43 0.50 9.92
C LEU A 182 11.82 -0.96 9.71
N LEU A 183 11.95 -1.40 8.45
CA LEU A 183 12.36 -2.76 8.08
C LEU A 183 13.87 -2.99 8.14
N THR A 184 14.67 -1.92 8.02
CA THR A 184 16.12 -2.01 8.16
C THR A 184 16.44 -2.39 9.60
N ARG A 185 16.82 -3.66 9.83
CA ARG A 185 17.47 -4.08 11.08
C ARG A 185 18.66 -3.14 11.32
N ARG A 186 18.85 -2.65 12.55
CA ARG A 186 20.17 -2.16 12.97
C ARG A 186 21.16 -3.30 12.70
N GLY A 187 21.94 -3.17 11.64
CA GLY A 187 23.23 -3.82 11.48
C GLY A 187 24.25 -2.91 12.15
N THR A 188 24.41 -3.11 13.45
CA THR A 188 25.62 -2.93 14.26
C THR A 188 25.29 -3.48 15.63
#